data_AF-A0A9Q1UW43-F1
#
_entry.id   AF-A0A9Q1UW43-F1
#
_cell.length_a   1.000
_cell.length_b   1.000
_cell.length_c   1.000
_cell.angle_alpha   90.00
_cell.angle_beta   90.00
_cell.angle_gamma   90.00
#
_symmetry.space_group_name_H-M   'P 1'
#
loop_
_entity.id
_entity.type
_entity.pdbx_description
1 polymer ?
#
loop_
_entity_poly.entity_id
_entity_poly.type
_entity_poly.pdbx_seq_one_letter_code
_entity_poly.pdbx_strand_id
1 'polypeptide(L)' 'MNKKAIQQYFVVLGIGMLVCGIWQGLEWIIDGQIVHRYVDDIIGLTLMASLYFNFKSWTGK' A
#
# COMPACT_ATOMS: atom_id res chain seq x y z
N MET A 1 12.59 -20.45 6.73
CA MET A 1 11.65 -19.58 5.97
C MET A 1 12.10 -19.47 4.53
N ASN A 2 11.17 -19.58 3.59
CA ASN A 2 11.47 -19.60 2.15
C ASN A 2 11.86 -18.19 1.67
N LYS A 3 13.05 -18.00 1.06
CA LYS A 3 13.57 -16.67 0.66
C LYS A 3 12.60 -15.88 -0.22
N LYS A 4 11.87 -16.58 -1.11
CA LYS A 4 10.83 -16.01 -1.98
C LYS A 4 9.63 -15.46 -1.20
N ALA A 5 9.21 -16.15 -0.14
CA ALA A 5 8.11 -15.69 0.69
C ALA A 5 8.48 -14.42 1.47
N ILE A 6 9.70 -14.37 2.03
CA ILE A 6 10.23 -13.17 2.70
C ILE A 6 10.22 -11.97 1.76
N GLN A 7 10.71 -12.15 0.53
CA GLN A 7 10.72 -11.08 -0.47
C GLN A 7 9.30 -10.58 -0.79
N GLN A 8 8.33 -11.48 -0.94
CA GLN A 8 6.94 -11.09 -1.17
C GLN A 8 6.35 -10.29 -0.01
N TYR A 9 6.66 -10.65 1.24
CA TYR A 9 6.22 -9.87 2.41
C TYR A 9 6.81 -8.46 2.40
N PHE A 10 8.11 -8.31 2.08
CA PHE A 10 8.73 -6.99 1.97
C PHE A 10 8.13 -6.13 0.86
N VAL A 11 7.77 -6.74 -0.28
CA VAL A 11 7.09 -6.03 -1.37
C VAL A 11 5.70 -5.55 -0.94
N VAL A 12 4.90 -6.42 -0.32
CA VAL A 12 3.57 -6.04 0.18
C VAL A 12 3.67 -4.94 1.23
N LEU A 13 4.61 -5.06 2.18
CA LEU A 13 4.85 -4.02 3.20
C LEU A 13 5.32 -2.70 2.56
N GLY A 14 6.21 -2.75 1.59
CA GLY A 14 6.70 -1.56 0.88
C GLY A 14 5.58 -0.83 0.14
N ILE A 15 4.73 -1.57 -0.57
CA ILE A 15 3.56 -1.01 -1.26
C ILE A 15 2.57 -0.43 -0.24
N GLY A 16 2.29 -1.15 0.85
CA GLY A 16 1.39 -0.68 1.91
C GLY A 16 1.87 0.63 2.54
N MET A 17 3.16 0.71 2.91
CA MET A 17 3.75 1.93 3.47
C MET A 17 3.67 3.11 2.49
N LEU A 18 3.90 2.88 1.18
CA LEU A 18 3.76 3.91 0.17
C LEU A 18 2.32 4.41 0.04
N VAL A 19 1.35 3.50 -0.04
CA VAL A 19 -0.07 3.86 -0.16
C VAL A 19 -0.52 4.65 1.07
N CYS A 20 -0.22 4.17 2.28
CA CYS A 20 -0.57 4.87 3.51
C CYS A 20 0.13 6.24 3.60
N GLY A 21 1.42 6.31 3.27
CA GLY A 21 2.18 7.57 3.32
C GLY A 21 1.65 8.62 2.34
N ILE A 22 1.28 8.21 1.12
CA ILE A 22 0.66 9.12 0.14
C ILE A 22 -0.70 9.59 0.64
N TRP A 23 -1.53 8.67 1.17
CA TRP A 23 -2.87 8.99 1.65
C TRP A 23 -2.84 9.95 2.85
N GLN A 24 -2.08 9.63 3.88
CA GLN A 24 -1.92 10.48 5.07
C GLN A 24 -1.28 11.82 4.72
N GLY A 25 -0.37 11.85 3.74
CA GLY A 25 0.18 13.09 3.20
C GLY A 25 -0.89 13.97 2.55
N LEU A 26 -1.80 13.39 1.77
CA LEU A 26 -2.93 14.10 1.16
C LEU A 26 -3.90 14.63 2.23
N GLU A 27 -4.24 13.82 3.23
CA GLU A 27 -5.09 14.25 4.35
C GLU A 27 -4.48 15.43 5.09
N TRP A 28 -3.18 15.37 5.36
CA TRP A 28 -2.47 16.48 6.00
C TRP A 28 -2.49 17.75 5.16
N ILE A 29 -2.32 17.65 3.84
CA ILE A 29 -2.30 18.80 2.93
C ILE A 29 -3.70 19.44 2.79
N ILE A 30 -4.76 18.62 2.74
CA ILE A 30 -6.12 19.08 2.43
C ILE A 30 -6.88 19.43 3.71
N ASP A 31 -6.92 18.51 4.67
CA ASP A 31 -7.72 18.62 5.89
C ASP A 31 -6.92 19.24 7.05
N GLY A 32 -5.59 19.33 6.94
CA GLY A 32 -4.70 19.86 7.99
C GLY A 32 -4.52 18.90 9.18
N GLN A 33 -5.07 17.70 9.11
CA GLN A 33 -5.04 16.68 10.14
C GLN A 33 -5.16 15.29 9.50
N ILE A 34 -4.50 14.30 10.10
CA ILE A 34 -4.66 12.90 9.72
C ILE A 34 -5.83 12.33 10.54
N VAL A 35 -6.93 12.01 9.87
CA VAL A 35 -8.12 11.44 10.50
C VAL A 35 -8.40 10.10 9.87
N HIS A 36 -8.31 9.05 10.68
CA HIS A 36 -8.59 7.71 10.20
C HIS A 36 -10.10 7.49 10.01
N ARG A 37 -10.51 7.12 8.80
CA ARG A 37 -11.87 6.75 8.44
C ARG A 37 -11.88 5.34 7.85
N TYR A 38 -12.97 4.60 8.08
CA TYR A 38 -13.12 3.25 7.51
C TYR A 38 -13.01 3.19 5.98
N VAL A 39 -13.36 4.28 5.29
CA VAL A 39 -13.23 4.36 3.83
C VAL A 39 -11.76 4.35 3.40
N ASP A 40 -10.85 4.89 4.21
CA ASP A 40 -9.42 4.96 3.93
C ASP A 40 -8.80 3.56 3.96
N ASP A 41 -9.28 2.69 4.85
CA ASP A 41 -8.87 1.27 4.90
C ASP A 41 -9.30 0.51 3.66
N ILE A 42 -10.56 0.70 3.23
CA ILE A 42 -11.10 0.02 2.05
C ILE A 42 -10.34 0.47 0.80
N ILE A 43 -10.13 1.78 0.65
CA ILE A 43 -9.38 2.36 -0.47
C ILE A 43 -7.92 1.90 -0.42
N GLY A 44 -7.28 1.98 0.75
CA GLY A 44 -5.89 1.61 0.98
C GLY A 44 -5.62 0.13 0.69
N LEU A 45 -6.45 -0.77 1.20
CA LEU A 45 -6.36 -2.21 0.92
C LEU A 45 -6.58 -2.53 -0.55
N THR A 46 -7.56 -1.89 -1.18
CA THR A 46 -7.85 -2.07 -2.62
C THR A 46 -6.65 -1.64 -3.47
N LEU A 47 -6.13 -0.44 -3.24
CA LEU A 47 -4.96 0.09 -3.94
C LEU A 47 -3.70 -0.75 -3.69
N MET A 48 -3.45 -1.16 -2.45
CA MET A 48 -2.32 -2.02 -2.10
C MET A 48 -2.41 -3.35 -2.84
N ALA A 49 -3.58 -3.99 -2.87
CA ALA A 49 -3.79 -5.23 -3.59
C ALA A 49 -3.59 -5.05 -5.11
N SER A 50 -4.19 -4.01 -5.70
CA SER A 50 -4.04 -3.71 -7.12
C SER A 50 -2.58 -3.47 -7.52
N LEU A 51 -1.84 -2.68 -6.73
CA LEU A 51 -0.42 -2.41 -6.97
C LEU A 51 0.44 -3.65 -6.78
N TYR A 52 0.17 -4.48 -5.77
CA TYR A 52 0.89 -5.73 -5.55
C TYR A 52 0.72 -6.69 -6.72
N PHE A 53 -0.51 -6.91 -7.21
CA PHE A 53 -0.75 -7.79 -8.35
C PHE A 53 -0.15 -7.21 -9.64
N ASN A 54 -0.19 -5.89 -9.83
CA ASN A 54 0.45 -5.23 -10.95
C ASN A 54 1.98 -5.41 -10.92
N PHE A 55 2.60 -5.14 -9.77
CA PHE A 55 4.04 -5.34 -9.58
C PHE A 55 4.44 -6.80 -9.79
N LYS A 56 3.69 -7.75 -9.22
CA LYS A 56 3.92 -9.18 -9.40
C LYS A 56 3.83 -9.59 -10.88
N SER A 57 2.84 -9.06 -11.62
CA SER A 57 2.70 -9.29 -13.06
C SER A 57 3.88 -8.71 -13.85
N TRP A 58 4.35 -7.52 -13.48
CA TRP A 58 5.50 -6.87 -14.11
C TRP A 58 6.81 -7.63 -13.87
N THR A 59 7.07 -8.07 -12.64
CA THR A 59 8.28 -8.85 -12.29
C THR A 59 8.20 -10.33 -12.67
N GLY A 60 7.00 -10.80 -13.06
CA GLY A 60 6.75 -12.16 -13.52
C GLY A 60 6.86 -12.32 -15.05
N LYS A 61 7.18 -11.23 -15.76
CA LYS A 61 7.85 -11.27 -17.06
C LYS A 61 9.34 -11.51 -16.86
#